data_AF-A0A0V0IVP5-F1
#
_entry.id   AF-A0A0V0IVP5-F1
#
_cell.length_a   1.000
_cell.length_b   1.000
_cell.length_c   1.000
_cell.angle_alpha   90.00
_cell.angle_beta   90.00
_cell.angle_gamma   90.00
#
_symmetry.space_group_name_H-M   'P 1'
#
loop_
_entity.id
_entity.type
_entity.pdbx_description
1 polymer ?
#
loop_
_entity_poly.entity_id
_entity_poly.type
_entity_poly.pdbx_seq_one_letter_code
_entity_poly.pdbx_strand_id
1 'polypeptide(L)'
;MPKLYYQAVSWQKPDKDRVKCNTDGASRGNPRDSTYAFCVRDDKGDLIFAELHQIGITNNNMAEAIAVLKALRYSRQKQYRKVILETDSLRIRNILLREWKIPWELVEIMEEVICIIDQDGIEVNRVFREGNHLADALANNANSHIEKQEYMNFNQLPELCRKTLNMGKQQIMFCVAK
;
A
#
# COMPACT_ATOMS: atom_id res chain seq x y z
N MET A 1 -16.07 -19.01 30.24
CA MET A 1 -15.16 -19.02 29.08
C MET A 1 -15.47 -17.79 28.25
N PRO A 2 -14.55 -16.81 28.11
CA PRO A 2 -14.75 -15.70 27.19
C PRO A 2 -14.80 -16.23 25.75
N LYS A 3 -15.78 -15.76 24.96
CA LYS A 3 -15.85 -16.06 23.52
C LYS A 3 -14.87 -15.15 22.81
N LEU A 4 -13.85 -15.74 22.17
CA LEU A 4 -12.94 -15.02 21.29
C LEU A 4 -13.61 -14.85 19.93
N TYR A 5 -13.87 -13.60 19.55
CA TYR A 5 -14.32 -13.27 18.20
C TYR A 5 -13.09 -12.95 17.36
N TYR A 6 -12.93 -13.66 16.25
CA TYR A 6 -11.84 -13.42 15.32
C TYR A 6 -12.37 -13.31 13.89
N GLN A 7 -11.66 -12.55 13.06
CA GLN A 7 -11.90 -12.45 11.64
C GLN A 7 -10.69 -12.99 10.90
N ALA A 8 -10.91 -13.98 10.02
CA ALA A 8 -9.87 -14.44 9.11
C ALA A 8 -9.67 -13.39 8.00
N VAL A 9 -8.43 -12.95 7.83
CA VAL A 9 -8.01 -11.97 6.83
C VAL A 9 -6.95 -12.62 5.95
N SER A 10 -7.15 -12.58 4.64
CA SER A 10 -6.10 -12.87 3.67
C SER A 10 -6.21 -11.88 2.52
N TRP A 11 -5.06 -11.51 1.97
CA TRP A 11 -5.02 -10.68 0.77
C TRP A 11 -5.64 -11.44 -0.41
N GLN A 12 -6.55 -10.79 -1.13
CA GLN A 12 -7.24 -11.37 -2.28
C GLN A 12 -6.57 -10.92 -3.58
N LYS A 13 -6.31 -11.88 -4.48
CA LYS A 13 -5.85 -11.58 -5.84
C LYS A 13 -6.89 -10.74 -6.58
N PRO A 14 -6.47 -9.82 -7.45
CA PRO A 14 -7.42 -9.14 -8.33
C PRO A 14 -7.99 -10.09 -9.38
N ASP A 15 -9.13 -9.72 -9.98
CA ASP A 15 -9.68 -10.46 -11.11
C ASP A 15 -8.75 -10.38 -12.32
N LYS A 16 -8.98 -11.26 -13.30
CA LYS A 16 -8.22 -11.32 -14.55
C LYS A 16 -8.13 -9.95 -15.25
N ASP A 17 -6.97 -9.67 -15.83
CA ASP A 17 -6.63 -8.43 -16.54
C ASP A 17 -6.67 -7.16 -15.68
N ARG A 18 -6.58 -7.31 -14.36
CA ARG A 18 -6.47 -6.21 -13.40
C ARG A 18 -5.14 -6.28 -12.68
N VAL A 19 -4.66 -5.12 -12.25
CA VAL A 19 -3.52 -5.01 -11.35
C VAL A 19 -3.99 -4.48 -10.02
N LYS A 20 -3.35 -4.94 -8.95
CA LYS A 20 -3.63 -4.50 -7.59
C LYS A 20 -2.39 -3.87 -6.99
N CYS A 21 -2.55 -2.65 -6.51
CA CYS A 21 -1.50 -1.82 -5.96
C CYS A 21 -1.73 -1.65 -4.46
N ASN A 22 -0.81 -2.18 -3.65
CA ASN A 22 -0.84 -2.05 -2.20
C ASN A 22 0.16 -0.99 -1.78
N THR A 23 -0.26 -0.08 -0.90
CA THR A 23 0.55 1.04 -0.44
C THR A 23 0.68 1.02 1.06
N ASP A 24 1.82 1.47 1.57
CA ASP A 24 2.03 1.69 3.00
C ASP A 24 3.02 2.83 3.23
N GLY A 25 2.76 3.63 4.26
CA GLY A 25 3.68 4.65 4.76
C GLY A 25 4.06 4.36 6.20
N ALA A 26 5.36 4.29 6.49
CA ALA A 26 5.86 4.06 7.83
C ALA A 26 6.58 5.29 8.37
N SER A 27 6.40 5.58 9.65
CA SER A 27 7.07 6.66 10.35
C SER A 27 7.59 6.17 11.70
N ARG A 28 8.90 6.34 11.97
CA ARG A 28 9.55 5.84 13.20
C ARG A 28 9.23 6.66 14.46
N GLY A 29 8.27 7.57 14.36
CA GLY A 29 7.83 8.52 15.38
C GLY A 29 7.09 9.66 14.69
N ASN A 30 6.19 10.36 15.37
CA ASN A 30 5.31 11.34 14.70
C ASN A 30 5.62 12.79 15.14
N PRO A 31 6.50 13.54 14.45
CA PRO A 31 7.26 13.20 13.23
C PRO A 31 8.67 12.64 13.49
N ARG A 32 9.17 11.80 12.58
CA ARG A 32 10.53 11.23 12.55
C ARG A 32 10.84 10.72 11.14
N ASP A 33 12.00 10.11 10.97
CA ASP A 33 12.36 9.41 9.73
C ASP A 33 11.21 8.49 9.27
N SER A 34 10.77 8.74 8.05
CA SER A 34 9.62 8.12 7.45
C SER A 34 9.95 7.62 6.05
N THR A 35 9.22 6.60 5.64
CA THR A 35 9.38 5.87 4.39
C THR A 35 8.01 5.66 3.77
N TYR A 36 7.99 5.51 2.46
CA TYR A 36 6.84 4.93 1.78
C TYR A 36 7.26 3.67 1.04
N ALA A 37 6.29 2.79 0.84
CA ALA A 37 6.42 1.69 -0.08
C ALA A 37 5.11 1.46 -0.83
N PHE A 38 5.24 0.89 -2.03
CA PHE A 38 4.11 0.27 -2.69
C PHE A 38 4.56 -0.95 -3.49
N CYS A 39 3.62 -1.84 -3.77
CA CYS A 39 3.83 -2.95 -4.69
C CYS A 39 2.63 -3.13 -5.62
N VAL A 40 2.91 -3.51 -6.86
CA VAL A 40 1.95 -3.81 -7.91
C VAL A 40 2.00 -5.31 -8.19
N ARG A 41 0.83 -5.95 -8.16
CA ARG A 41 0.65 -7.39 -8.38
C ARG A 41 -0.37 -7.67 -9.48
N ASP A 42 -0.15 -8.74 -10.22
CA ASP A 42 -1.07 -9.22 -11.27
C ASP A 42 -2.21 -10.10 -10.71
N ASP A 43 -3.04 -10.63 -11.60
CA ASP A 43 -4.16 -11.54 -11.30
C ASP A 43 -3.72 -12.92 -10.75
N LYS A 44 -2.46 -13.30 -10.94
CA LYS A 44 -1.87 -14.50 -10.34
C LYS A 44 -1.33 -14.22 -8.93
N GLY A 45 -1.23 -12.95 -8.55
CA GLY A 45 -0.59 -12.46 -7.33
C GLY A 45 0.93 -12.38 -7.46
N ASP A 46 1.48 -12.49 -8.68
CA ASP A 46 2.89 -12.30 -8.96
C ASP A 46 3.28 -10.82 -8.85
N LEU A 47 4.52 -10.57 -8.44
CA LEU A 47 5.05 -9.21 -8.38
C LEU A 47 5.26 -8.70 -9.81
N ILE A 48 4.65 -7.57 -10.14
CA ILE A 48 5.03 -6.79 -11.32
C ILE A 48 6.10 -5.77 -10.96
N PHE A 49 5.92 -5.07 -9.83
CA PHE A 49 6.82 -4.02 -9.39
C PHE A 49 6.69 -3.75 -7.90
N ALA A 50 7.75 -3.30 -7.24
CA ALA A 50 7.69 -2.65 -5.94
C ALA A 50 8.70 -1.51 -5.84
N GLU A 51 8.35 -0.50 -5.06
CA GLU A 51 9.23 0.62 -4.76
C GLU A 51 9.21 0.90 -3.25
N LEU A 52 10.37 1.30 -2.74
CA LEU A 52 10.60 1.73 -1.38
C LEU A 52 11.50 2.96 -1.40
N HIS A 53 11.15 3.99 -0.63
CA HIS A 53 12.01 5.17 -0.50
C HIS A 53 11.85 5.84 0.87
N GLN A 54 12.96 6.39 1.39
CA GLN A 54 12.96 7.25 2.56
C GLN A 54 12.59 8.68 2.15
N ILE A 55 11.66 9.30 2.87
CA ILE A 55 11.11 10.65 2.57
C ILE A 55 11.46 11.68 3.64
N GLY A 56 12.51 11.40 4.43
CA GLY A 56 12.98 12.27 5.50
C GLY A 56 12.04 12.28 6.72
N ILE A 57 12.02 13.41 7.44
CA ILE A 57 11.23 13.56 8.67
C ILE A 57 9.82 14.01 8.31
N THR A 58 8.83 13.15 8.56
CA THR A 58 7.41 13.50 8.41
C THR A 58 6.53 12.70 9.36
N ASN A 59 5.21 12.89 9.28
CA ASN A 59 4.23 12.13 10.04
C ASN A 59 3.73 10.90 9.27
N ASN A 60 3.14 9.95 10.00
CA ASN A 60 2.62 8.70 9.43
C ASN A 60 1.64 8.95 8.28
N ASN A 61 0.77 9.95 8.42
CA ASN A 61 -0.28 10.16 7.43
C ASN A 61 0.21 10.79 6.14
N MET A 62 1.21 11.66 6.25
CA MET A 62 1.91 12.21 5.11
C MET A 62 2.66 11.09 4.37
N ALA A 63 3.31 10.17 5.10
CA ALA A 63 3.95 9.01 4.50
C ALA A 63 2.96 8.13 3.71
N GLU A 64 1.80 7.86 4.31
CA GLU A 64 0.70 7.10 3.69
C GLU A 64 0.14 7.79 2.44
N ALA A 65 -0.09 9.11 2.51
CA ALA A 65 -0.55 9.90 1.37
C ALA A 65 0.49 9.91 0.22
N ILE A 66 1.77 10.04 0.54
CA ILE A 66 2.86 9.95 -0.43
C ILE A 66 2.92 8.54 -1.06
N ALA A 67 2.75 7.48 -0.27
CA ALA A 67 2.73 6.10 -0.78
C ALA A 67 1.65 5.92 -1.86
N VAL A 68 0.43 6.42 -1.58
CA VAL A 68 -0.67 6.43 -2.55
C VAL A 68 -0.34 7.24 -3.79
N LEU A 69 0.13 8.48 -3.64
CA LEU A 69 0.45 9.32 -4.79
C LEU A 69 1.50 8.68 -5.70
N LYS A 70 2.55 8.09 -5.12
CA LYS A 70 3.62 7.42 -5.87
C LYS A 70 3.12 6.19 -6.61
N ALA A 71 2.33 5.36 -5.96
CA ALA A 71 1.68 4.20 -6.58
C ALA A 71 0.79 4.59 -7.78
N LEU A 72 0.00 5.65 -7.64
CA LEU A 72 -0.90 6.12 -8.69
C LEU A 72 -0.15 6.72 -9.88
N ARG A 73 0.84 7.59 -9.62
CA ARG A 73 1.71 8.14 -10.66
C ARG A 73 2.43 7.04 -11.44
N TYR A 74 2.96 6.03 -10.74
CA TYR A 74 3.58 4.87 -11.38
C TYR A 74 2.59 4.11 -12.26
N SER A 75 1.38 3.85 -11.74
CA SER A 75 0.35 3.10 -12.47
C SER A 75 -0.07 3.82 -13.76
N ARG A 76 -0.22 5.15 -13.70
CA ARG A 76 -0.50 6.00 -14.86
C ARG A 76 0.66 6.02 -15.85
N GLN A 77 1.90 6.12 -15.37
CA GLN A 77 3.11 6.05 -16.21
C GLN A 77 3.22 4.71 -16.96
N LYS A 78 2.82 3.60 -16.32
CA LYS A 78 2.77 2.27 -16.94
C LYS A 78 1.51 2.00 -17.74
N GLN A 79 0.58 2.97 -17.82
CA GLN A 79 -0.67 2.89 -18.56
C GLN A 79 -1.53 1.68 -18.19
N TYR A 80 -1.54 1.31 -16.91
CA TYR A 80 -2.43 0.26 -16.41
C TYR A 80 -3.88 0.71 -16.50
N ARG A 81 -4.72 -0.10 -17.15
CA ARG A 81 -6.14 0.27 -17.42
C ARG A 81 -7.10 -0.08 -16.29
N LYS A 82 -6.82 -1.13 -15.52
CA LYS A 82 -7.71 -1.63 -14.46
C LYS A 82 -6.91 -1.77 -13.17
N VAL A 83 -6.85 -0.69 -12.40
CA VAL A 83 -6.08 -0.62 -11.16
C VAL A 83 -7.02 -0.71 -9.96
N ILE A 84 -6.67 -1.56 -9.00
CA ILE A 84 -7.24 -1.57 -7.65
C ILE A 84 -6.18 -1.03 -6.70
N LEU A 85 -6.44 0.10 -6.06
CA LEU A 85 -5.62 0.64 -5.00
C LEU A 85 -6.08 0.08 -3.64
N GLU A 86 -5.16 -0.45 -2.86
CA GLU A 86 -5.39 -0.93 -1.50
C GLU A 86 -4.47 -0.21 -0.50
N THR A 87 -5.08 0.36 0.53
CA THR A 87 -4.41 0.93 1.70
C THR A 87 -5.03 0.34 2.97
N ASP A 88 -4.24 0.14 4.02
CA ASP A 88 -4.76 -0.22 5.34
C ASP A 88 -5.13 1.00 6.21
N SER A 89 -4.72 2.20 5.78
CA SER A 89 -5.09 3.47 6.38
C SER A 89 -6.57 3.79 6.14
N LEU A 90 -7.38 3.58 7.18
CA LEU A 90 -8.80 3.95 7.19
C LEU A 90 -9.01 5.41 6.80
N ARG A 91 -8.13 6.28 7.30
CA ARG A 91 -8.25 7.72 7.10
C ARG A 91 -8.03 8.10 5.65
N ILE A 92 -6.97 7.59 5.03
CA ILE A 92 -6.70 7.83 3.61
C ILE A 92 -7.86 7.29 2.78
N ARG A 93 -8.29 6.04 2.99
CA ARG A 93 -9.45 5.47 2.27
C ARG A 93 -10.70 6.33 2.40
N ASN A 94 -11.05 6.80 3.60
CA ASN A 94 -12.26 7.62 3.80
C ASN A 94 -12.16 9.00 3.14
N ILE A 95 -10.97 9.59 3.08
CA ILE A 95 -10.73 10.84 2.33
C ILE A 95 -10.89 10.59 0.83
N LEU A 96 -10.31 9.49 0.32
CA LEU A 96 -10.39 9.13 -1.09
C LEU A 96 -11.82 8.86 -1.57
N LEU A 97 -12.70 8.41 -0.67
CA LEU A 97 -14.12 8.21 -0.94
C LEU A 97 -15.00 9.41 -0.58
N ARG A 98 -14.40 10.56 -0.26
CA ARG A 98 -15.07 11.82 0.11
C ARG A 98 -15.96 11.70 1.35
N GLU A 99 -15.81 10.64 2.14
CA GLU A 99 -16.51 10.48 3.40
C GLU A 99 -15.94 11.44 4.45
N TRP A 100 -14.62 11.67 4.42
CA TRP A 100 -13.91 12.56 5.35
C TRP A 100 -13.26 13.74 4.63
N LYS A 101 -13.16 14.88 5.32
CA LYS A 101 -12.48 16.08 4.82
C LYS A 101 -10.96 15.87 4.79
N ILE A 102 -10.31 16.47 3.80
CA ILE A 102 -8.85 16.48 3.69
C ILE A 102 -8.28 17.40 4.78
N PRO A 103 -7.39 16.92 5.67
CA PRO A 103 -6.64 17.79 6.58
C PRO A 103 -5.76 18.76 5.80
N TRP A 104 -5.63 20.01 6.28
CA TRP A 104 -4.87 21.07 5.62
C TRP A 104 -3.44 20.65 5.22
N GLU A 105 -2.77 19.86 6.08
CA GLU A 105 -1.41 19.37 5.87
C GLU A 105 -1.29 18.39 4.69
N LEU A 106 -2.39 17.77 4.25
CA LEU A 106 -2.41 16.78 3.16
C LEU A 106 -3.05 17.30 1.87
N VAL A 107 -3.55 18.55 1.85
CA VAL A 107 -4.38 19.08 0.76
C VAL A 107 -3.71 18.93 -0.60
N GLU A 108 -2.47 19.40 -0.75
CA GLU A 108 -1.75 19.37 -2.02
C GLU A 108 -1.63 17.95 -2.60
N ILE A 109 -1.24 16.98 -1.76
CA ILE A 109 -1.06 15.59 -2.19
C ILE A 109 -2.41 14.94 -2.50
N MET A 110 -3.39 15.13 -1.61
CA MET A 110 -4.65 14.43 -1.72
C MET A 110 -5.50 14.96 -2.86
N GLU A 111 -5.45 16.26 -3.17
CA GLU A 111 -6.13 16.82 -4.36
C GLU A 111 -5.58 16.21 -5.65
N GLU A 112 -4.27 16.01 -5.76
CA GLU A 112 -3.68 15.34 -6.93
C GLU A 112 -4.09 13.86 -6.99
N VAL A 113 -4.01 13.15 -5.87
CA VAL A 113 -4.42 11.73 -5.78
C VAL A 113 -5.88 11.56 -6.22
N ILE A 114 -6.75 12.44 -5.75
CA ILE A 114 -8.17 12.49 -6.10
C ILE A 114 -8.36 12.70 -7.59
N CYS A 115 -7.66 13.69 -8.15
CA CYS A 115 -7.70 13.98 -9.58
C CYS A 115 -7.31 12.75 -10.42
N ILE A 116 -6.25 12.03 -10.01
CA ILE A 116 -5.81 10.80 -10.69
C ILE A 116 -6.88 9.70 -10.61
N ILE A 117 -7.44 9.45 -9.42
CA ILE A 117 -8.47 8.42 -9.22
C ILE A 117 -9.70 8.69 -10.07
N ASP A 118 -10.19 9.94 -10.07
CA ASP A 118 -11.41 10.32 -10.77
C ASP A 118 -11.22 10.26 -12.30
N GLN A 119 -10.05 10.67 -12.81
CA GLN A 119 -9.72 10.63 -14.24
C GLN A 119 -9.49 9.22 -14.78
N ASP A 120 -8.81 8.36 -14.01
CA ASP A 120 -8.42 7.02 -14.45
C ASP A 120 -9.44 5.94 -14.04
N GLY A 121 -10.47 6.29 -13.27
CA GLY A 121 -11.50 5.35 -12.81
C GLY A 121 -10.94 4.26 -11.88
N ILE A 122 -10.06 4.65 -10.95
CA ILE A 122 -9.34 3.70 -10.08
C ILE A 122 -10.23 3.23 -8.93
N GLU A 123 -10.30 1.92 -8.72
CA GLU A 123 -11.03 1.35 -7.58
C GLU A 123 -10.18 1.48 -6.31
N VAL A 124 -10.76 2.03 -5.24
CA VAL A 124 -10.08 2.22 -3.95
C VAL A 124 -10.71 1.34 -2.89
N ASN A 125 -9.90 0.46 -2.31
CA ASN A 125 -10.31 -0.47 -1.26
C ASN A 125 -9.49 -0.29 0.01
N ARG A 126 -10.13 -0.60 1.15
CA ARG A 126 -9.41 -0.78 2.41
C ARG A 126 -9.05 -2.25 2.57
N VAL A 127 -7.81 -2.51 2.95
CA VAL A 127 -7.38 -3.82 3.42
C VAL A 127 -7.08 -3.76 4.92
N PHE A 128 -7.20 -4.86 5.65
CA PHE A 128 -6.65 -4.91 7.01
C PHE A 128 -5.12 -4.95 6.93
N ARG A 129 -4.43 -4.54 8.00
CA ARG A 129 -2.96 -4.53 8.02
C ARG A 129 -2.37 -5.92 7.76
N GLU A 130 -3.03 -6.96 8.25
CA GLU A 130 -2.72 -8.37 8.03
C GLU A 130 -2.92 -8.81 6.56
N GLY A 131 -3.62 -8.02 5.75
CA GLY A 131 -3.69 -8.20 4.29
C GLY A 131 -2.70 -7.32 3.52
N ASN A 132 -2.02 -6.38 4.18
CA ASN A 132 -1.09 -5.42 3.56
C ASN A 132 0.40 -5.74 3.79
N HIS A 133 0.71 -6.96 4.26
CA HIS A 133 2.04 -7.35 4.74
C HIS A 133 3.22 -7.05 3.80
N LEU A 134 3.04 -7.11 2.48
CA LEU A 134 4.14 -6.84 1.56
C LEU A 134 4.52 -5.35 1.55
N ALA A 135 3.53 -4.45 1.47
CA ALA A 135 3.79 -3.02 1.50
C ALA A 135 4.33 -2.60 2.88
N ASP A 136 3.71 -3.11 3.96
CA ASP A 136 4.17 -2.86 5.34
C ASP A 136 5.59 -3.38 5.60
N ALA A 137 5.92 -4.59 5.13
CA ALA A 137 7.28 -5.11 5.23
C ALA A 137 8.25 -4.24 4.44
N LEU A 138 7.90 -3.78 3.24
CA LEU A 138 8.79 -2.90 2.46
C LEU A 138 9.03 -1.58 3.18
N ALA A 139 7.96 -0.90 3.63
CA ALA A 139 8.06 0.39 4.30
C ALA A 139 8.91 0.31 5.58
N ASN A 140 8.71 -0.73 6.39
CA ASN A 140 9.45 -0.93 7.64
C ASN A 140 10.87 -1.48 7.45
N ASN A 141 11.16 -2.17 6.34
CA ASN A 141 12.52 -2.66 6.05
C ASN A 141 13.49 -1.56 5.60
N ALA A 142 13.02 -0.32 5.42
CA ALA A 142 13.93 0.76 5.08
C ALA A 142 14.82 1.14 6.29
N ASN A 143 16.13 0.89 6.15
CA ASN A 143 17.19 1.46 6.98
C ASN A 143 17.33 2.97 6.73
N SER A 144 17.86 3.68 7.74
CA SER A 144 18.25 5.08 7.61
C SER A 144 19.30 5.21 6.50
N HIS A 145 19.09 6.12 5.55
CA HIS A 145 19.91 6.40 4.36
C HIS A 145 19.65 5.55 3.11
N ILE A 146 18.45 4.99 2.97
CA ILE A 146 18.09 4.25 1.75
C ILE A 146 17.70 5.22 0.62
N GLU A 147 18.51 5.21 -0.44
CA GLU A 147 18.12 5.71 -1.77
C GLU A 147 16.92 4.93 -2.31
N LYS A 148 16.24 5.47 -3.33
CA LYS A 148 15.07 4.83 -3.91
C LYS A 148 15.41 3.41 -4.40
N GLN A 149 14.75 2.41 -3.84
CA GLN A 149 14.90 1.02 -4.25
C GLN A 149 13.69 0.58 -5.07
N GLU A 150 13.97 -0.04 -6.21
CA GLU A 150 12.97 -0.57 -7.12
C GLU A 150 13.20 -2.08 -7.31
N TYR A 151 12.13 -2.85 -7.30
CA TYR A 151 12.15 -4.28 -7.51
C TYR A 151 11.21 -4.63 -8.67
N MET A 152 11.77 -5.17 -9.75
CA MET A 152 11.06 -5.49 -10.99
C MET A 152 10.50 -6.91 -10.99
N ASN A 153 10.94 -7.77 -10.07
CA ASN A 153 10.48 -9.15 -9.99
C ASN A 153 10.74 -9.73 -8.59
N PHE A 154 10.15 -10.90 -8.36
CA PHE A 154 10.22 -11.63 -7.09
C PHE A 154 11.65 -11.87 -6.59
N ASN A 155 12.60 -12.19 -7.46
CA ASN A 155 13.96 -12.58 -7.05
C ASN A 155 14.77 -11.40 -6.52
N GLN A 156 14.38 -10.17 -6.86
CA GLN A 156 15.03 -8.95 -6.39
C GLN A 156 14.54 -8.52 -5.00
N LEU A 157 13.38 -9.03 -4.55
CA LEU A 157 12.84 -8.67 -3.24
C LEU A 157 13.71 -9.20 -2.08
N PRO A 158 13.81 -8.44 -0.97
CA PRO A 158 14.37 -8.93 0.28
C PRO A 158 13.70 -10.23 0.74
N GLU A 159 14.41 -11.08 1.47
CA GLU A 159 13.91 -12.39 1.89
C GLU A 159 12.58 -12.31 2.65
N LEU A 160 12.43 -11.35 3.56
CA LEU A 160 11.19 -11.13 4.30
C LEU A 160 10.02 -10.80 3.36
N CYS A 161 10.23 -9.91 2.39
CA CYS A 161 9.22 -9.53 1.40
C CYS A 161 8.85 -10.69 0.46
N ARG A 162 9.82 -11.54 0.10
CA ARG A 162 9.54 -12.77 -0.68
C ARG A 162 8.63 -13.73 0.09
N LYS A 163 8.86 -13.90 1.39
CA LYS A 163 8.01 -14.72 2.27
C LYS A 163 6.59 -14.17 2.32
N THR A 164 6.41 -12.86 2.60
CA THR A 164 5.07 -12.25 2.69
C THR A 164 4.32 -12.30 1.36
N LEU A 165 5.01 -12.11 0.23
CA LEU A 165 4.41 -12.25 -1.09
C LEU A 165 3.88 -13.67 -1.35
N ASN A 166 4.66 -14.70 -1.01
CA ASN A 166 4.24 -16.09 -1.15
C ASN A 166 3.06 -16.45 -0.23
N MET A 167 3.02 -15.92 1.00
CA MET A 167 1.87 -16.09 1.90
C MET A 167 0.59 -15.52 1.28
N GLY A 168 0.67 -14.32 0.69
CA GLY A 168 -0.45 -13.70 -0.03
C GLY A 168 -0.90 -14.53 -1.25
N LYS A 169 0.05 -15.06 -2.04
CA LYS A 169 -0.26 -15.93 -3.18
C LYS A 169 -0.98 -17.21 -2.81
N GLN A 170 -0.61 -17.79 -1.67
CA GLN A 170 -1.20 -19.02 -1.12
C GLN A 170 -2.51 -18.75 -0.35
N GLN A 171 -2.98 -17.50 -0.31
CA GLN A 171 -4.18 -17.07 0.42
C GLN A 171 -4.15 -17.49 1.90
N ILE A 172 -2.97 -17.45 2.53
CA ILE A 172 -2.82 -17.78 3.94
C ILE A 172 -3.64 -16.79 4.77
N MET A 173 -4.48 -17.33 5.66
CA MET A 173 -5.35 -16.57 6.54
C MET A 173 -4.66 -16.22 7.85
N PHE A 174 -4.83 -14.97 8.26
CA PHE A 174 -4.46 -14.44 9.57
C PHE A 174 -5.72 -14.19 10.39
N CYS A 175 -5.74 -14.59 11.66
CA CYS A 175 -6.86 -14.31 12.55
C CYS A 175 -6.63 -12.97 13.25
N VAL A 176 -7.55 -12.04 13.07
CA VAL A 176 -7.57 -10.74 13.76
C VAL A 176 -8.63 -10.79 14.85
N ALA A 177 -8.24 -10.59 16.11
CA ALA A 177 -9.18 -10.55 17.23
C ALA A 177 -10.04 -9.27 17.14
N LYS A 178 -11.35 -9.41 17.37
CA LYS A 178 -12.30 -8.29 17.50
C LYS A 178 -12.52 -7.93 18.97
#